data_AF-A0A286NW72-F1
#
_entry.id   AF-A0A286NW72-F1
#
_cell.length_a   1.000
_cell.length_b   1.000
_cell.length_c   1.000
_cell.angle_alpha   90.00
_cell.angle_beta   90.00
_cell.angle_gamma   90.00
#
_symmetry.space_group_name_H-M   'P 1'
#
loop_
_entity.id
_entity.type
_entity.pdbx_description
1 polymer ?
#
loop_
_entity_poly.entity_id
_entity_poly.type
_entity_poly.pdbx_seq_one_letter_code
_entity_poly.pdbx_strand_id
1 'polypeptide(L)'
;MDPFKKVNDRYGHLAGDGVLMWLGRLLGARCRREDVRGRWGGEESVVGLLGEDAGSASEVLGCTAAELAAMAFDGDKRGVSLRLYGSLKMSSPRDVSTT
;
A
#
# COMPACT_ATOMS: atom_id res chain seq x y z
N MET A 1 7.00 -16.69 -4.77
CA MET A 1 8.36 -16.08 -4.66
C MET A 1 8.13 -14.60 -4.47
N ASP A 2 8.05 -14.20 -3.22
CA ASP A 2 7.49 -12.93 -2.78
C ASP A 2 8.43 -11.78 -3.19
N PRO A 3 7.93 -10.78 -3.94
CA PRO A 3 8.76 -9.66 -4.39
C PRO A 3 9.35 -8.89 -3.20
N PHE A 4 8.67 -8.86 -2.06
CA PHE A 4 9.15 -8.24 -0.83
C PHE A 4 10.35 -8.99 -0.23
N LYS A 5 10.35 -10.34 -0.28
CA LYS A 5 11.49 -11.15 0.18
C LYS A 5 12.77 -10.85 -0.61
N LYS A 6 12.67 -10.61 -1.92
CA LYS A 6 13.83 -10.24 -2.77
C LYS A 6 14.44 -8.90 -2.36
N VAL A 7 13.63 -7.97 -1.85
CA VAL A 7 14.08 -6.65 -1.37
C VAL A 7 14.82 -6.82 -0.05
N ASN A 8 14.25 -7.60 0.88
CA ASN A 8 14.89 -7.89 2.16
C ASN A 8 16.20 -8.66 2.00
N ASP A 9 16.25 -9.66 1.12
CA ASP A 9 17.48 -10.40 0.82
C ASP A 9 18.57 -9.51 0.21
N ARG A 10 18.19 -8.49 -0.56
CA ARG A 10 19.14 -7.63 -1.29
C ARG A 10 19.59 -6.39 -0.53
N TYR A 11 18.71 -5.78 0.23
CA TYR A 11 18.96 -4.50 0.93
C TYR A 11 18.90 -4.63 2.46
N GLY A 12 18.62 -5.84 2.96
CA GLY A 12 18.42 -6.10 4.38
C GLY A 12 17.00 -5.76 4.85
N HIS A 13 16.65 -6.29 6.02
CA HIS A 13 15.33 -6.09 6.63
C HIS A 13 14.99 -4.61 6.89
N LEU A 14 16.00 -3.78 7.17
CA LEU A 14 15.82 -2.34 7.38
C LEU A 14 15.24 -1.63 6.14
N ALA A 15 15.59 -2.09 4.94
CA ALA A 15 15.05 -1.54 3.71
C ALA A 15 13.57 -1.92 3.52
N GLY A 16 13.20 -3.16 3.83
CA GLY A 16 11.80 -3.59 3.85
C GLY A 16 10.96 -2.82 4.85
N ASP A 17 11.48 -2.60 6.06
CA ASP A 17 10.82 -1.76 7.07
C ASP A 17 10.65 -0.31 6.56
N GLY A 18 11.67 0.22 5.87
CA GLY A 18 11.61 1.51 5.20
C GLY A 18 10.46 1.61 4.19
N VAL A 19 10.28 0.59 3.35
CA VAL A 19 9.17 0.50 2.38
C VAL A 19 7.82 0.54 3.07
N LEU A 20 7.66 -0.25 4.14
CA LEU A 20 6.39 -0.35 4.86
C LEU A 20 6.06 0.95 5.61
N MET A 21 7.07 1.59 6.21
CA MET A 21 6.92 2.91 6.83
C MET A 21 6.52 3.97 5.80
N TRP A 22 7.15 3.98 4.63
CA TRP A 22 6.79 4.89 3.55
C TRP A 22 5.40 4.64 3.02
N LEU A 23 5.01 3.38 2.79
CA LEU A 23 3.66 3.02 2.38
C LEU A 23 2.63 3.54 3.40
N GLY A 24 2.88 3.34 4.69
CA GLY A 24 2.02 3.87 5.75
C GLY A 24 1.91 5.40 5.75
N ARG A 25 3.00 6.11 5.45
CA ARG A 25 3.02 7.57 5.31
C ARG A 25 2.25 8.05 4.08
N LEU A 26 2.45 7.41 2.92
CA LEU A 26 1.76 7.75 1.67
C LEU A 26 0.25 7.56 1.81
N LEU A 27 -0.16 6.41 2.34
CA LEU A 27 -1.56 6.15 2.64
C LEU A 27 -2.09 7.14 3.67
N GLY A 28 -1.29 7.54 4.65
CA GLY A 28 -1.69 8.54 5.64
C GLY A 28 -1.82 9.97 5.15
N ALA A 29 -1.07 10.36 4.13
CA ALA A 29 -1.22 11.65 3.49
C ALA A 29 -2.46 11.72 2.58
N ARG A 30 -2.89 10.56 2.06
CA ARG A 30 -4.01 10.44 1.11
C ARG A 30 -5.35 10.10 1.76
N CYS A 31 -5.33 9.40 2.90
CA CYS A 31 -6.52 9.04 3.66
C CYS A 31 -6.99 10.18 4.56
N ARG A 32 -8.30 10.41 4.58
CA ARG A 32 -8.98 11.34 5.48
C ARG A 32 -9.04 10.75 6.89
N ARG A 33 -9.53 11.57 7.84
CA ARG A 33 -9.63 11.20 9.25
C ARG A 33 -10.66 10.11 9.52
N GLU A 34 -11.67 10.01 8.66
CA GLU A 34 -12.72 8.99 8.71
C GLU A 34 -12.25 7.65 8.11
N ASP A 35 -11.29 7.65 7.19
CA ASP A 35 -10.78 6.46 6.54
C ASP A 35 -10.02 5.54 7.51
N VAL A 36 -10.19 4.23 7.32
CA VAL A 36 -9.54 3.21 8.13
C VAL A 36 -8.25 2.77 7.46
N ARG A 37 -7.15 2.74 8.20
CA ARG A 37 -5.87 2.19 7.73
C ARG A 37 -5.38 1.15 8.71
N GLY A 38 -4.96 0.00 8.18
CA GLY A 38 -4.44 -1.11 8.98
C GLY A 38 -3.33 -1.84 8.27
N ARG A 39 -2.40 -2.38 9.05
CA ARG A 39 -1.43 -3.36 8.55
C ARG A 39 -2.02 -4.75 8.81
N TRP A 40 -2.29 -5.50 7.74
CA TRP A 40 -2.89 -6.82 7.83
C TRP A 40 -1.84 -7.92 8.09
N GLY A 41 -0.62 -7.71 7.60
CA GLY A 41 0.46 -8.67 7.74
C GLY A 41 1.85 -8.03 7.64
N GLY A 42 2.88 -8.87 7.59
CA GLY A 42 4.28 -8.43 7.50
C GLY A 42 4.52 -7.50 6.30
N GLU A 43 3.92 -7.81 5.15
CA GLU A 43 4.06 -7.02 3.92
C GLU A 43 2.72 -6.50 3.37
N GLU A 44 1.62 -6.74 4.09
CA GLU A 44 0.26 -6.44 3.64
C GLU A 44 -0.36 -5.28 4.41
N SER A 45 -0.95 -4.33 3.68
CA SER A 45 -1.67 -3.18 4.24
C SER A 45 -3.08 -3.10 3.66
N VAL A 46 -4.03 -2.70 4.48
CA VAL A 46 -5.44 -2.54 4.13
C VAL A 46 -5.84 -1.09 4.40
N VAL A 47 -6.59 -0.54 3.46
CA VAL A 47 -7.18 0.80 3.56
C VAL A 47 -8.66 0.72 3.24
N GLY A 48 -9.49 1.22 4.15
CA GLY A 48 -10.91 1.44 3.96
C GLY A 48 -11.16 2.92 3.69
N LEU A 49 -11.54 3.23 2.45
CA LEU A 49 -11.91 4.58 2.05
C LEU A 49 -13.42 4.74 2.18
N LEU A 50 -13.87 5.61 3.09
CA LEU A 50 -15.28 5.83 3.40
C LEU A 50 -15.86 6.92 2.49
N GLY A 51 -16.99 6.62 1.87
CA GLY A 51 -17.68 7.58 0.99
C GLY A 51 -17.01 7.80 -0.38
N GLU A 52 -15.95 7.05 -0.69
CA GLU A 52 -15.27 7.11 -1.99
C GLU A 52 -15.82 6.05 -2.96
N ASP A 53 -15.81 6.35 -4.25
CA ASP A 53 -16.17 5.41 -5.31
C ASP A 53 -14.95 4.59 -5.79
N ALA A 54 -15.19 3.57 -6.62
CA ALA A 54 -14.11 2.72 -7.12
C ALA A 54 -13.06 3.46 -7.96
N GLY A 55 -13.45 4.51 -8.68
CA GLY A 55 -12.54 5.33 -9.47
C GLY A 55 -11.56 6.06 -8.56
N SER A 56 -12.08 6.78 -7.56
CA SER A 56 -11.28 7.50 -6.57
C SER A 56 -10.34 6.55 -5.80
N ALA A 57 -10.84 5.39 -5.39
CA ALA A 57 -10.03 4.39 -4.70
C ALA A 57 -8.94 3.78 -5.59
N SER A 58 -9.24 3.51 -6.86
CA SER A 58 -8.26 3.04 -7.85
C SER A 58 -7.17 4.08 -8.11
N GLU A 59 -7.53 5.36 -8.16
CA GLU A 59 -6.58 6.45 -8.34
C GLU A 59 -5.62 6.57 -7.15
N VAL A 60 -6.13 6.51 -5.93
CA VAL A 60 -5.30 6.51 -4.71
C VAL A 60 -4.32 5.34 -4.71
N LEU A 61 -4.78 4.13 -5.06
CA LEU A 61 -3.93 2.95 -5.20
C LEU A 61 -2.87 3.11 -6.30
N GLY A 62 -3.28 3.59 -7.47
CA GLY A 62 -2.41 3.78 -8.63
C GLY A 62 -1.31 4.81 -8.37
N CYS A 63 -1.66 5.96 -7.80
CA CYS A 63 -0.69 6.98 -7.43
C CYS A 63 0.27 6.49 -6.33
N THR A 64 -0.24 5.79 -5.31
CA THR A 64 0.60 5.21 -4.25
C THR A 64 1.58 4.18 -4.83
N ALA A 65 1.12 3.34 -5.77
CA ALA A 65 1.97 2.39 -6.48
C ALA A 65 3.05 3.08 -7.34
N ALA A 66 2.69 4.16 -8.04
CA ALA A 66 3.63 4.93 -8.83
C ALA A 66 4.72 5.60 -7.96
N GLU A 67 4.35 6.18 -6.83
CA GLU A 67 5.31 6.78 -5.90
C GLU A 67 6.24 5.74 -5.25
N LEU A 68 5.70 4.58 -4.88
CA LEU A 68 6.55 3.50 -4.37
C LEU A 68 7.51 2.96 -5.44
N ALA A 69 7.05 2.87 -6.69
CA ALA A 69 7.89 2.43 -7.80
C ALA A 69 9.00 3.44 -8.14
N ALA A 70 8.79 4.72 -7.85
CA ALA A 70 9.77 5.80 -8.04
C ALA A 70 10.78 5.89 -6.87
N MET A 71 10.58 5.14 -5.78
CA MET A 71 11.48 5.15 -4.65
C MET A 71 12.83 4.54 -5.02
N ALA A 72 13.89 5.36 -4.92
CA ALA A 72 15.27 4.88 -5.01
C ALA A 72 15.79 4.53 -3.62
N PHE A 73 16.42 3.37 -3.48
CA PHE A 73 17.19 3.05 -2.29
C PHE A 73 18.60 3.63 -2.41
N ASP A 74 19.03 4.35 -1.37
CA ASP A 74 20.34 4.98 -1.32
C ASP A 74 21.44 3.94 -1.49
N GLY A 75 22.22 4.04 -2.57
CA GLY A 75 23.41 3.22 -2.82
C GLY A 75 23.34 2.17 -3.96
N ASP A 76 22.19 1.90 -4.58
CA ASP A 76 22.09 0.87 -5.64
C ASP A 76 21.88 1.47 -7.04
N LYS A 77 22.95 1.43 -7.85
CA LYS A 77 22.94 1.85 -9.27
C LYS A 77 22.19 0.88 -10.20
N ARG A 78 21.58 -0.19 -9.69
CA ARG A 78 20.89 -1.23 -10.47
C ARG A 78 19.36 -1.17 -10.32
N GLY A 79 18.82 -0.19 -9.61
CA GLY A 79 17.40 0.20 -9.62
C GLY A 79 16.44 -0.96 -9.42
N VAL A 80 16.09 -1.28 -8.18
CA VAL A 80 14.98 -2.23 -7.92
C VAL A 80 13.66 -1.47 -7.96
N SER A 81 12.83 -1.80 -8.95
CA SER A 81 11.44 -1.32 -9.02
C SER A 81 10.56 -2.17 -8.10
N LEU A 82 9.93 -1.51 -7.14
CA LEU A 82 8.87 -2.09 -6.31
C LEU A 82 7.53 -1.93 -7.03
N ARG A 83 6.69 -2.97 -6.97
CA ARG A 83 5.31 -2.90 -7.46
C ARG A 83 4.37 -3.33 -6.36
N LEU A 84 3.39 -2.49 -6.09
CA LEU A 84 2.25 -2.84 -5.24
C LEU A 84 1.18 -3.54 -6.08
N TYR A 85 0.63 -4.61 -5.52
CA TYR A 85 -0.58 -5.25 -6.01
C TYR A 85 -1.65 -5.00 -4.98
N GLY A 86 -2.84 -4.58 -5.42
CA GLY A 86 -3.98 -4.32 -4.56
C GLY A 86 -5.25 -4.76 -5.25
N SER A 87 -6.21 -5.21 -4.45
CA SER A 87 -7.57 -5.49 -4.90
C SER A 87 -8.52 -4.49 -4.25
N LEU A 88 -9.49 -4.01 -5.03
CA LEU A 88 -10.51 -3.11 -4.54
C LEU A 88 -11.79 -3.90 -4.26
N LYS A 89 -12.37 -3.70 -3.08
CA LYS A 89 -13.71 -4.20 -2.75
C LYS A 89 -14.57 -3.04 -2.28
N MET A 90 -15.70 -2.83 -2.96
CA MET A 90 -16.72 -1.87 -2.54
C MET A 90 -17.79 -2.60 -1.74
N SER A 91 -18.20 -1.99 -0.64
CA SER A 91 -19.29 -2.48 0.21
C SER A 91 -20.33 -1.36 0.33
N SER A 92 -21.58 -1.64 -0.02
CA SER A 92 -22.69 -0.72 0.26
C SER A 92 -23.14 -0.90 1.71
N PRO A 93 -23.54 0.16 2.42
CA PRO A 93 -24.08 0.05 3.78
C PRO A 93 -25.35 -0.83 3.90
N ARG A 94 -25.93 -1.29 2.77
CA ARG A 94 -27.06 -2.23 2.76
C ARG A 94 -26.70 -3.71 2.98
N ASP A 95 -25.43 -4.06 3.15
CA ASP A 95 -24.97 -5.45 3.29
C ASP A 95 -25.00 -5.99 4.73
N VAL A 96 -25.43 -5.20 5.71
CA VAL A 96 -25.71 -5.70 7.08
C VAL A 96 -27.17 -6.17 7.13
N SER A 97 -27.42 -7.36 6.57
CA SER A 97 -28.57 -8.18 6.97
C SER A 97 -28.09 -9.09 8.09
N THR A 98 -28.30 -8.64 9.33
CA THR A 98 -28.24 -9.47 10.53
C THR A 98 -29.14 -10.69 10.35
N THR A 99 -28.58 -11.89 10.35
CA THR A 99 -29.29 -13.13 10.68
C THR A 99 -28.91 -13.52 12.10
#